data_AF-A0AA38KGG5-F1
#
_entry.id   AF-A0AA38KGG5-F1
#
_cell.length_a   1.000
_cell.length_b   1.000
_cell.length_c   1.000
_cell.angle_alpha   90.00
_cell.angle_beta   90.00
_cell.angle_gamma   90.00
#
_symmetry.space_group_name_H-M   'P 1'
#
loop_
_entity.id
_entity.type
_entity.pdbx_description
1 polymer ?
#
loop_
_entity_poly.entity_id
_entity_poly.type
_entity_poly.pdbx_seq_one_letter_code
_entity_poly.pdbx_strand_id
1 'polypeptide(L)'
;MLVRPRLWLSTESSNSWTKRIDLKRIYPQYTLRQKSDHEIRLFSSSHRVFKEDVVGTKLDKRTNHSSSSSTNNNVSARVIPRPTAVSRTRTKVIRTALGYNKEKWNVLLSCVRDNLAAAQLDWSIAWEAQKPEKLAEVFNAVEEHFPDTRRFADHWALKRLAIQYWNQRKYQLRMMRDPTSSSKAKDDVPARNIPCLIPTYKVPMKHIRTTIGYDQRKWNRLRTCLRENIVIARLKWSLHWRFQKPEKLRQVYDAVENHFPEMRRFAEQWAAKAMTKVFWDSCKRRGRQPFSLFTDESIDSPKSTKPIKKNKASGRGRGRPPKNKHRRILDSI
;
A
#
# COMPACT_ATOMS: atom_id res chain seq x y z
N MET A 1 -11.13 54.05 -45.03
CA MET A 1 -9.91 53.72 -44.26
C MET A 1 -10.18 54.07 -42.80
N LEU A 2 -10.39 53.08 -41.94
CA LEU A 2 -10.77 53.28 -40.54
C LEU A 2 -9.57 53.04 -39.63
N VAL A 3 -9.08 54.13 -39.04
CA VAL A 3 -7.96 54.17 -38.10
C VAL A 3 -8.46 53.68 -36.73
N ARG A 4 -7.84 52.61 -36.20
CA ARG A 4 -8.08 52.12 -34.83
C ARG A 4 -7.12 52.83 -33.85
N PRO A 5 -7.59 53.29 -32.68
CA PRO A 5 -6.70 53.79 -31.64
C PRO A 5 -6.08 52.64 -30.83
N ARG A 6 -4.76 52.71 -30.64
CA ARG A 6 -3.97 51.91 -29.69
C ARG A 6 -4.17 52.48 -28.29
N LEU A 7 -4.78 51.70 -27.39
CA LEU A 7 -4.75 51.97 -25.95
C LEU A 7 -3.52 51.26 -25.35
N TRP A 8 -2.55 52.06 -24.93
CA TRP A 8 -1.54 51.68 -23.94
C TRP A 8 -2.18 51.82 -22.55
N LEU A 9 -2.10 50.78 -21.72
CA LEU A 9 -2.33 50.90 -20.29
C LEU A 9 -1.16 50.29 -19.53
N SER A 10 -0.76 51.08 -18.54
CA SER A 10 0.49 51.06 -17.80
C SER A 10 0.68 49.81 -16.97
N THR A 11 1.92 49.33 -16.97
CA THR A 11 2.52 48.57 -15.89
C THR A 11 2.59 49.44 -14.63
N GLU A 12 2.11 48.92 -13.50
CA GLU A 12 2.70 49.01 -12.16
C GLU A 12 1.63 48.69 -11.11
N SER A 13 1.73 47.51 -10.49
CA SER A 13 1.11 47.27 -9.21
C SER A 13 1.99 46.32 -8.39
N SER A 14 2.54 46.92 -7.34
CA SER A 14 3.48 46.41 -6.37
C SER A 14 2.94 45.18 -5.65
N ASN A 15 3.61 44.03 -5.81
CA ASN A 15 3.39 42.83 -5.00
C ASN A 15 4.57 42.62 -4.05
N SER A 16 4.56 43.35 -2.94
CA SER A 16 5.52 43.20 -1.84
C SER A 16 5.02 42.22 -0.76
N TRP A 17 4.89 40.92 -1.08
CA TRP A 17 4.60 39.89 -0.07
C TRP A 17 5.47 38.64 -0.30
N THR A 18 6.76 38.74 0.05
CA THR A 18 7.60 37.58 0.34
C THR A 18 8.34 37.82 1.66
N LYS A 19 7.66 37.55 2.77
CA LYS A 19 8.36 37.27 4.03
C LYS A 19 9.10 35.94 3.86
N ARG A 20 10.44 36.00 3.87
CA ARG A 20 11.35 34.86 3.95
C ARG A 20 10.90 33.96 5.11
N ILE A 21 10.42 32.76 4.80
CA ILE A 21 10.31 31.67 5.76
C ILE A 21 11.70 31.03 5.80
N ASP A 22 12.41 31.25 6.90
CA ASP A 22 13.73 30.69 7.15
C ASP A 22 13.59 29.21 7.53
N LEU A 23 13.77 28.32 6.54
CA LEU A 23 13.60 26.86 6.68
C LEU A 23 14.79 26.15 7.35
N LYS A 24 15.71 26.87 7.99
CA LYS A 24 16.92 26.28 8.61
C LYS A 24 16.71 25.56 9.95
N ARG A 25 15.47 25.32 10.42
CA ARG A 25 15.22 24.85 11.80
C ARG A 25 14.50 23.50 11.99
N ILE A 26 14.34 22.65 10.96
CA ILE A 26 13.58 21.38 11.10
C ILE A 26 14.34 20.12 10.66
N TYR A 27 15.67 20.17 10.50
CA TYR A 27 16.46 18.94 10.32
C TYR A 27 17.60 18.89 11.33
N PRO A 28 17.54 18.01 12.35
CA PRO A 28 18.72 17.69 13.12
C PRO A 28 19.70 16.99 12.16
N GLN A 29 20.89 17.58 12.02
CA GLN A 29 21.97 16.98 11.26
C GLN A 29 22.36 15.66 11.94
N TYR A 30 22.08 14.54 11.27
CA TYR A 30 22.73 13.28 11.58
C TYR A 30 24.16 13.35 11.03
N THR A 31 25.10 13.82 11.87
CA THR A 31 26.51 13.60 11.63
C THR A 31 26.79 12.11 11.80
N LEU A 32 27.04 11.43 10.68
CA LEU A 32 27.54 10.07 10.62
C LEU A 32 28.98 10.05 11.17
N ARG A 33 29.12 9.94 12.49
CA ARG A 33 30.41 9.70 13.14
C ARG A 33 30.73 8.22 13.01
N GLN A 34 31.55 7.88 12.00
CA GLN A 34 32.27 6.62 11.97
C GLN A 34 33.20 6.58 13.19
N LYS A 35 32.87 5.74 14.16
CA LYS A 35 33.84 5.10 15.04
C LYS A 35 33.57 3.61 15.00
N SER A 36 34.48 2.91 14.33
CA SER A 36 34.79 1.52 14.58
C SER A 36 35.01 1.32 16.07
N ASP A 37 34.28 0.38 16.67
CA ASP A 37 34.82 -0.56 17.67
C ASP A 37 33.86 -1.74 17.76
N HIS A 38 34.43 -2.93 17.56
CA HIS A 38 33.79 -4.22 17.72
C HIS A 38 33.56 -4.49 19.20
N GLU A 39 32.33 -4.25 19.70
CA GLU A 39 31.86 -4.89 20.93
C GLU A 39 30.70 -5.83 20.60
N ILE A 40 31.00 -7.13 20.70
CA ILE A 40 30.02 -8.20 20.69
C ILE A 40 29.20 -8.06 21.98
N ARG A 41 28.08 -7.32 21.90
CA ARG A 41 27.04 -7.36 22.93
C ARG A 41 26.30 -8.69 22.82
N LEU A 42 26.71 -9.64 23.66
CA LEU A 42 25.86 -10.73 24.09
C LEU A 42 24.58 -10.13 24.68
N PHE A 43 23.47 -10.26 23.94
CA PHE A 43 22.14 -9.93 24.45
C PHE A 43 21.78 -10.99 25.51
N SER A 44 22.13 -10.71 26.76
CA SER A 44 21.51 -11.36 27.91
C SER A 44 20.03 -10.96 27.91
N SER A 45 19.18 -11.93 27.64
CA SER A 45 17.73 -11.79 27.59
C SER A 45 17.22 -11.45 28.98
N SER A 46 16.98 -10.16 29.26
CA SER A 46 16.21 -9.74 30.43
C SER A 46 14.80 -10.32 30.32
N HIS A 47 14.59 -11.40 31.07
CA HIS A 47 13.31 -11.96 31.42
C HIS A 47 12.42 -10.86 32.04
N ARG A 48 11.56 -10.23 31.23
CA ARG A 48 10.41 -9.49 31.77
C ARG A 48 9.40 -10.53 32.25
N VAL A 49 9.55 -10.90 33.51
CA VAL A 49 8.53 -11.63 34.28
C VAL A 49 7.27 -10.75 34.31
N PHE A 50 6.27 -11.12 33.53
CA PHE A 50 4.91 -10.63 33.74
C PHE A 50 4.44 -11.19 35.09
N LYS A 51 4.34 -10.32 36.10
CA LYS A 51 3.62 -10.64 37.33
C LYS A 51 2.13 -10.68 36.98
N GLU A 52 1.55 -11.87 37.00
CA GLU A 52 0.10 -12.03 37.07
C GLU A 52 -0.32 -11.74 38.51
N ASP A 53 -1.05 -10.64 38.71
CA ASP A 53 -1.71 -10.34 39.97
C ASP A 53 -2.87 -11.31 40.17
N VAL A 54 -2.62 -12.38 40.92
CA VAL A 54 -3.63 -13.33 41.39
C VAL A 54 -4.37 -12.71 42.57
N VAL A 55 -5.59 -12.25 42.29
CA VAL A 55 -6.58 -11.86 43.31
C VAL A 55 -6.94 -13.10 44.12
N GLY A 56 -6.57 -13.09 45.40
CA GLY A 56 -6.86 -14.16 46.36
C GLY A 56 -8.34 -14.26 46.69
N THR A 57 -8.95 -15.38 46.31
CA THR A 57 -10.24 -15.83 46.88
C THR A 57 -9.98 -16.88 47.95
N LYS A 58 -10.59 -16.63 49.12
CA LYS A 58 -10.52 -17.41 50.36
C LYS A 58 -10.82 -18.91 50.14
N LEU A 59 -10.03 -19.71 50.82
CA LEU A 59 -10.06 -21.17 50.87
C LEU A 59 -10.88 -21.60 52.09
N ASP A 60 -12.06 -22.18 51.89
CA ASP A 60 -12.77 -22.92 52.93
C ASP A 60 -12.48 -24.43 52.78
N LYS A 61 -12.10 -25.03 53.91
CA LYS A 61 -11.80 -26.45 54.11
C LYS A 61 -13.09 -27.29 54.04
N ARG A 62 -13.09 -28.37 53.24
CA ARG A 62 -13.31 -29.76 53.71
C ARG A 62 -13.40 -30.80 52.58
N THR A 63 -13.05 -32.03 52.98
CA THR A 63 -13.42 -33.37 52.47
C THR A 63 -12.72 -33.99 51.25
N ASN A 64 -11.75 -34.87 51.57
CA ASN A 64 -11.63 -36.30 51.24
C ASN A 64 -12.14 -36.89 49.91
N HIS A 65 -11.30 -37.80 49.40
CA HIS A 65 -11.54 -38.88 48.42
C HIS A 65 -11.76 -38.47 46.97
N SER A 66 -10.70 -38.57 46.17
CA SER A 66 -10.53 -39.66 45.20
C SER A 66 -9.31 -39.38 44.33
N SER A 67 -8.35 -40.30 44.39
CA SER A 67 -7.31 -40.52 43.40
C SER A 67 -7.95 -40.69 42.02
N SER A 68 -8.24 -39.56 41.37
CA SER A 68 -8.66 -39.47 39.99
C SER A 68 -7.43 -39.05 39.19
N SER A 69 -7.13 -39.89 38.20
CA SER A 69 -6.07 -39.76 37.23
C SER A 69 -5.76 -38.31 36.89
N SER A 70 -4.48 -37.96 36.97
CA SER A 70 -3.85 -36.89 36.23
C SER A 70 -4.39 -36.88 34.79
N THR A 71 -5.39 -36.03 34.54
CA THR A 71 -5.79 -35.58 33.22
C THR A 71 -4.60 -34.82 32.67
N ASN A 72 -3.69 -35.61 32.09
CA ASN A 72 -2.80 -35.12 31.06
C ASN A 72 -3.71 -34.44 30.05
N ASN A 73 -3.82 -33.11 30.16
CA ASN A 73 -4.24 -32.21 29.09
C ASN A 73 -3.17 -32.25 28.01
N ASN A 74 -2.89 -33.46 27.52
CA ASN A 74 -2.24 -33.78 26.28
C ASN A 74 -3.24 -33.41 25.19
N VAL A 75 -3.51 -32.11 25.12
CA VAL A 75 -4.01 -31.43 23.94
C VAL A 75 -2.93 -31.69 22.91
N SER A 76 -2.96 -32.90 22.31
CA SER A 76 -2.36 -33.19 21.03
C SER A 76 -3.02 -32.21 20.08
N ALA A 77 -2.46 -31.00 20.05
CA ALA A 77 -3.07 -29.83 19.49
C ALA A 77 -3.24 -30.12 18.01
N ARG A 78 -4.48 -30.36 17.60
CA ARG A 78 -4.83 -30.83 16.25
C ARG A 78 -3.93 -30.17 15.23
N VAL A 79 -3.11 -30.99 14.58
CA VAL A 79 -2.17 -30.54 13.56
C VAL A 79 -2.98 -29.82 12.48
N ILE A 80 -2.59 -28.59 12.19
CA ILE A 80 -3.20 -27.75 11.17
C ILE A 80 -2.55 -28.11 9.84
N PRO A 81 -3.28 -28.76 8.92
CA PRO A 81 -2.70 -29.25 7.68
C PRO A 81 -2.23 -28.11 6.78
N ARG A 82 -1.25 -28.41 5.93
CA ARG A 82 -0.76 -27.47 4.93
C ARG A 82 -1.83 -27.25 3.85
N PRO A 83 -2.24 -26.00 3.57
CA PRO A 83 -3.22 -25.74 2.51
C PRO A 83 -2.60 -26.01 1.14
N THR A 84 -3.42 -26.46 0.17
CA THR A 84 -3.00 -26.78 -1.20
C THR A 84 -2.26 -25.62 -1.88
N ALA A 85 -2.67 -24.37 -1.58
CA ALA A 85 -2.08 -23.16 -2.17
C ALA A 85 -1.51 -22.21 -1.10
N VAL A 86 -0.42 -22.61 -0.43
CA VAL A 86 0.26 -21.83 0.64
C VAL A 86 0.56 -20.39 0.23
N SER A 87 0.96 -20.16 -1.02
CA SER A 87 1.28 -18.81 -1.54
C SER A 87 0.08 -17.86 -1.54
N ARG A 88 -1.14 -18.40 -1.63
CA ARG A 88 -2.40 -17.63 -1.62
C ARG A 88 -2.99 -17.44 -0.23
N THR A 89 -2.47 -18.16 0.77
CA THR A 89 -2.94 -18.03 2.16
C THR A 89 -2.64 -16.64 2.69
N ARG A 90 -3.68 -15.98 3.21
CA ARG A 90 -3.59 -14.66 3.84
C ARG A 90 -3.13 -14.80 5.30
N THR A 91 -2.37 -13.83 5.81
CA THR A 91 -1.94 -13.79 7.22
C THR A 91 -3.10 -13.79 8.20
N LYS A 92 -4.25 -13.20 7.84
CA LYS A 92 -5.48 -13.24 8.65
C LYS A 92 -5.91 -14.69 8.95
N VAL A 93 -5.74 -15.62 8.01
CA VAL A 93 -6.07 -17.05 8.19
C VAL A 93 -5.15 -17.69 9.23
N ILE A 94 -3.84 -17.42 9.15
CA ILE A 94 -2.85 -17.91 10.11
C ILE A 94 -3.16 -17.38 11.52
N ARG A 95 -3.43 -16.06 11.64
CA ARG A 95 -3.79 -15.43 12.90
C ARG A 95 -5.05 -16.04 13.53
N THR A 96 -6.09 -16.24 12.72
CA THR A 96 -7.35 -16.86 13.17
C THR A 96 -7.12 -18.32 13.58
N ALA A 97 -6.31 -19.09 12.87
CA ALA A 97 -6.01 -20.48 13.22
C ALA A 97 -5.24 -20.63 14.54
N LEU A 98 -4.40 -19.65 14.88
CA LEU A 98 -3.72 -19.55 16.18
C LEU A 98 -4.61 -18.99 17.30
N GLY A 99 -5.75 -18.37 16.97
CA GLY A 99 -6.59 -17.68 17.96
C GLY A 99 -5.94 -16.43 18.56
N TYR A 100 -4.96 -15.82 17.88
CA TYR A 100 -4.21 -14.69 18.44
C TYR A 100 -4.99 -13.38 18.31
N ASN A 101 -5.00 -12.59 19.39
CA ASN A 101 -5.40 -11.19 19.35
C ASN A 101 -4.40 -10.35 18.54
N LYS A 102 -4.72 -9.08 18.28
CA LYS A 102 -3.87 -8.18 17.47
C LYS A 102 -2.48 -7.98 18.09
N GLU A 103 -2.41 -7.89 19.41
CA GLU A 103 -1.17 -7.62 20.15
C GLU A 103 -0.23 -8.82 20.12
N LYS A 104 -0.67 -10.00 20.58
CA LYS A 104 0.10 -11.26 20.53
C LYS A 104 0.54 -11.59 19.11
N TRP A 105 -0.31 -11.30 18.12
CA TRP A 105 0.04 -11.43 16.70
C TRP A 105 1.21 -10.53 16.28
N ASN A 106 1.22 -9.26 16.71
CA ASN A 106 2.31 -8.35 16.42
C ASN A 106 3.62 -8.75 17.13
N VAL A 107 3.54 -9.32 18.34
CA VAL A 107 4.71 -9.87 19.04
C VAL A 107 5.29 -11.06 18.26
N LEU A 108 4.45 -11.98 17.78
CA LEU A 108 4.89 -13.10 16.93
C LEU A 108 5.59 -12.60 15.65
N LEU A 109 5.00 -11.61 14.95
CA LEU A 109 5.60 -11.03 13.75
C LEU A 109 6.96 -10.38 14.03
N SER A 110 7.10 -9.72 15.18
CA SER A 110 8.35 -9.10 15.61
C SER A 110 9.40 -10.17 15.91
N CYS A 111 9.03 -11.23 16.64
CA CYS A 111 9.90 -12.36 16.93
C CYS A 111 10.42 -13.04 15.65
N VAL A 112 9.55 -13.29 14.66
CA VAL A 112 9.95 -13.87 13.36
C VAL A 112 10.96 -12.95 12.65
N ARG A 113 10.70 -11.65 12.65
CA ARG A 113 11.58 -10.66 12.03
C ARG A 113 12.96 -10.63 12.69
N ASP A 114 12.97 -10.60 14.02
CA ASP A 114 14.20 -10.40 14.79
C ASP A 114 15.08 -11.66 14.69
N ASN A 115 14.49 -12.87 14.70
CA ASN A 115 15.21 -14.12 14.43
C ASN A 115 15.73 -14.22 12.99
N LEU A 116 14.97 -13.77 11.98
CA LEU A 116 15.48 -13.71 10.60
C LEU A 116 16.67 -12.75 10.45
N ALA A 117 16.67 -11.64 11.20
CA ALA A 117 17.79 -10.71 11.22
C ALA A 117 19.01 -11.32 11.94
N ALA A 118 18.79 -12.00 13.06
CA ALA A 118 19.84 -12.66 13.84
C ALA A 118 20.53 -13.80 13.06
N ALA A 119 19.79 -14.55 12.24
CA ALA A 119 20.34 -15.63 11.43
C ALA A 119 21.27 -15.17 10.29
N GLN A 120 21.35 -13.85 10.04
CA GLN A 120 22.19 -13.24 9.00
C GLN A 120 22.02 -13.94 7.64
N LEU A 121 20.76 -14.11 7.21
CA LEU A 121 20.44 -14.66 5.90
C LEU A 121 20.92 -13.71 4.79
N ASP A 122 21.37 -14.28 3.68
CA ASP A 122 21.87 -13.49 2.56
C ASP A 122 20.69 -13.00 1.69
N TRP A 123 20.37 -11.72 1.83
CA TRP A 123 19.29 -11.03 1.10
C TRP A 123 19.49 -10.97 -0.42
N SER A 124 20.71 -11.21 -0.91
CA SER A 124 21.02 -11.23 -2.34
C SER A 124 20.48 -12.50 -3.02
N ILE A 125 20.44 -13.61 -2.29
CA ILE A 125 20.02 -14.92 -2.80
C ILE A 125 18.48 -15.04 -2.81
N ALA A 126 17.95 -15.96 -3.62
CA ALA A 126 16.53 -16.31 -3.59
C ALA A 126 16.15 -16.97 -2.25
N TRP A 127 14.87 -16.93 -1.88
CA TRP A 127 14.41 -17.55 -0.63
C TRP A 127 14.61 -19.08 -0.65
N GLU A 128 14.31 -19.74 -1.77
CA GLU A 128 14.47 -21.20 -1.88
C GLU A 128 15.93 -21.67 -1.85
N ALA A 129 16.87 -20.78 -2.14
CA ALA A 129 18.31 -21.08 -2.19
C ALA A 129 19.04 -20.71 -0.88
N GLN A 130 18.33 -20.31 0.18
CA GLN A 130 18.92 -20.13 1.50
C GLN A 130 19.32 -21.47 2.11
N LYS A 131 20.34 -21.46 2.98
CA LYS A 131 20.75 -22.67 3.71
C LYS A 131 19.58 -23.19 4.58
N PRO A 132 19.11 -24.43 4.39
CA PRO A 132 17.93 -24.95 5.09
C PRO A 132 18.17 -25.06 6.60
N GLU A 133 19.41 -25.34 7.02
CA GLU A 133 19.82 -25.40 8.44
C GLU A 133 19.54 -24.09 9.18
N LYS A 134 19.97 -22.95 8.61
CA LYS A 134 19.70 -21.62 9.18
C LYS A 134 18.21 -21.30 9.27
N LEU A 135 17.43 -21.72 8.27
CA LEU A 135 15.98 -21.53 8.30
C LEU A 135 15.30 -22.38 9.39
N ALA A 136 15.78 -23.61 9.59
CA ALA A 136 15.31 -24.48 10.65
C ALA A 136 15.61 -23.90 12.04
N GLU A 137 16.82 -23.38 12.27
CA GLU A 137 17.19 -22.68 13.51
C GLU A 137 16.26 -21.50 13.80
N VAL A 138 15.98 -20.66 12.79
CA VAL A 138 15.04 -19.54 12.92
C VAL A 138 13.66 -20.02 13.33
N PHE A 139 13.15 -21.10 12.72
CA PHE A 139 11.81 -21.61 13.06
C PHE A 139 11.79 -22.22 14.46
N ASN A 140 12.79 -23.01 14.83
CA ASN A 140 12.91 -23.60 16.17
C ASN A 140 12.94 -22.51 17.26
N ALA A 141 13.71 -21.43 17.05
CA ALA A 141 13.77 -20.31 17.99
C ALA A 141 12.42 -19.58 18.12
N VAL A 142 11.67 -19.41 17.03
CA VAL A 142 10.32 -18.83 17.08
C VAL A 142 9.35 -19.75 17.81
N GLU A 143 9.44 -21.07 17.57
CA GLU A 143 8.58 -22.06 18.24
C GLU A 143 8.86 -22.19 19.73
N GLU A 144 10.09 -21.96 20.17
CA GLU A 144 10.44 -21.89 21.59
C GLU A 144 9.69 -20.74 22.30
N HIS A 145 9.59 -19.58 21.65
CA HIS A 145 8.82 -18.45 22.17
C HIS A 145 7.30 -18.57 21.97
N PHE A 146 6.86 -19.25 20.91
CA PHE A 146 5.45 -19.38 20.51
C PHE A 146 5.10 -20.84 20.22
N PRO A 147 4.93 -21.69 21.26
CA PRO A 147 4.73 -23.12 21.09
C PRO A 147 3.46 -23.47 20.29
N ASP A 148 2.45 -22.60 20.30
CA ASP A 148 1.22 -22.78 19.50
C ASP A 148 1.51 -22.90 17.99
N THR A 149 2.65 -22.39 17.52
CA THR A 149 3.03 -22.42 16.10
C THR A 149 3.49 -23.81 15.62
N ARG A 150 3.89 -24.70 16.54
CA ARG A 150 4.20 -26.13 16.25
C ARG A 150 3.01 -26.89 15.67
N ARG A 151 1.80 -26.36 15.85
CA ARG A 151 0.58 -26.95 15.31
C ARG A 151 0.55 -26.97 13.79
N PHE A 152 1.30 -26.11 13.10
CA PHE A 152 1.29 -26.07 11.64
C PHE A 152 2.25 -27.11 11.06
N ALA A 153 1.74 -28.05 10.27
CA ALA A 153 2.55 -29.05 9.59
C ALA A 153 3.69 -28.42 8.76
N ASP A 154 4.89 -29.00 8.82
CA ASP A 154 6.07 -28.55 8.07
C ASP A 154 6.41 -27.06 8.24
N HIS A 155 6.03 -26.44 9.36
CA HIS A 155 6.26 -25.02 9.62
C HIS A 155 5.67 -24.09 8.52
N TRP A 156 4.64 -24.54 7.78
CA TRP A 156 4.19 -23.82 6.58
C TRP A 156 3.76 -22.38 6.88
N ALA A 157 3.18 -22.15 8.06
CA ALA A 157 2.75 -20.84 8.51
C ALA A 157 3.95 -19.93 8.81
N LEU A 158 4.95 -20.41 9.56
CA LEU A 158 6.17 -19.66 9.85
C LEU A 158 6.94 -19.32 8.57
N LYS A 159 7.10 -20.30 7.66
CA LYS A 159 7.69 -20.09 6.34
C LYS A 159 6.94 -19.00 5.55
N ARG A 160 5.60 -19.00 5.60
CA ARG A 160 4.78 -17.98 4.91
C ARG A 160 5.01 -16.58 5.48
N LEU A 161 5.06 -16.44 6.81
CA LEU A 161 5.34 -15.16 7.49
C LEU A 161 6.74 -14.65 7.16
N ALA A 162 7.74 -15.54 7.20
CA ALA A 162 9.12 -15.22 6.89
C ALA A 162 9.28 -14.75 5.43
N ILE A 163 8.68 -15.46 4.46
CA ILE A 163 8.68 -15.05 3.03
C ILE A 163 8.03 -13.67 2.84
N GLN A 164 6.94 -13.37 3.57
CA GLN A 164 6.30 -12.07 3.47
C GLN A 164 7.24 -10.95 3.94
N TYR A 165 7.86 -11.12 5.09
CA TYR A 165 8.86 -10.18 5.60
C TYR A 165 10.05 -10.05 4.64
N TRP A 166 10.54 -11.17 4.10
CA TRP A 166 11.63 -11.21 3.13
C TRP A 166 11.36 -10.35 1.90
N ASN A 167 10.18 -10.50 1.30
CA ASN A 167 9.77 -9.72 0.13
C ASN A 167 9.66 -8.23 0.45
N GLN A 168 9.14 -7.88 1.62
CA GLN A 168 9.09 -6.50 2.10
C GLN A 168 10.49 -5.91 2.27
N ARG A 169 11.42 -6.66 2.85
CA ARG A 169 12.82 -6.25 3.02
C ARG A 169 13.54 -6.09 1.69
N LYS A 170 13.42 -7.04 0.76
CA LYS A 170 13.97 -6.91 -0.61
C LYS A 170 13.38 -5.71 -1.36
N TYR A 171 12.10 -5.41 -1.16
CA TYR A 171 11.51 -4.19 -1.70
C TYR A 171 12.17 -2.94 -1.11
N GLN A 172 12.35 -2.86 0.21
CA GLN A 172 13.03 -1.74 0.87
C GLN A 172 14.49 -1.58 0.40
N LEU A 173 15.25 -2.67 0.31
CA LEU A 173 16.64 -2.64 -0.16
C LEU A 173 16.75 -2.13 -1.61
N ARG A 174 15.83 -2.55 -2.49
CA ARG A 174 15.72 -2.00 -3.85
C ARG A 174 15.33 -0.52 -3.83
N MET A 175 14.51 -0.11 -2.86
CA MET A 175 14.19 1.31 -2.70
C MET A 175 15.38 2.15 -2.26
N MET A 176 16.29 1.59 -1.46
CA MET A 176 17.49 2.26 -0.93
C MET A 176 18.69 2.26 -1.89
N ARG A 177 18.91 1.20 -2.67
CA ARG A 177 20.06 1.08 -3.60
C ARG A 177 20.03 2.05 -4.79
N ASP A 178 18.87 2.62 -5.11
CA ASP A 178 18.75 3.65 -6.16
C ASP A 178 18.37 5.01 -5.56
N PRO A 179 19.27 5.71 -4.85
CA PRO A 179 19.10 7.13 -4.61
C PRO A 179 19.28 7.92 -5.93
N THR A 180 20.01 7.35 -6.89
CA THR A 180 20.47 7.95 -8.14
C THR A 180 19.79 7.39 -9.40
N SER A 181 18.58 6.82 -9.31
CA SER A 181 17.67 6.85 -10.47
C SER A 181 17.15 8.28 -10.71
N SER A 182 18.04 9.28 -10.60
CA SER A 182 17.96 10.54 -11.31
C SER A 182 17.80 10.14 -12.77
N SER A 183 16.56 10.21 -13.24
CA SER A 183 16.25 10.10 -14.65
C SER A 183 17.29 10.88 -15.42
N LYS A 184 17.89 10.27 -16.44
CA LYS A 184 18.70 10.96 -17.47
C LYS A 184 17.90 12.04 -18.24
N ALA A 185 16.75 12.48 -17.74
CA ALA A 185 16.12 13.70 -18.15
C ALA A 185 17.08 14.81 -17.75
N LYS A 186 17.87 15.29 -18.71
CA LYS A 186 18.63 16.54 -18.58
C LYS A 186 17.64 17.59 -18.07
N ASP A 187 17.93 18.19 -16.92
CA ASP A 187 17.10 19.21 -16.28
C ASP A 187 17.04 20.52 -17.11
N ASP A 188 17.72 20.58 -18.24
CA ASP A 188 17.84 21.78 -19.10
C ASP A 188 16.64 22.03 -20.02
N VAL A 189 15.52 21.30 -19.88
CA VAL A 189 14.33 21.60 -20.70
C VAL A 189 13.57 22.78 -20.10
N PRO A 190 13.42 23.91 -20.82
CA PRO A 190 12.77 25.09 -20.27
C PRO A 190 11.34 24.79 -19.83
N ALA A 191 10.94 25.35 -18.68
CA ALA A 191 9.61 25.20 -18.15
C ALA A 191 8.54 25.65 -19.17
N ARG A 192 7.39 24.98 -19.16
CA ARG A 192 6.18 25.30 -19.96
C ARG A 192 6.24 25.09 -21.47
N ASN A 193 7.28 24.45 -22.01
CA ASN A 193 7.44 24.26 -23.46
C ASN A 193 6.66 23.08 -24.07
N ILE A 194 5.94 22.27 -23.29
CA ILE A 194 5.18 21.14 -23.82
C ILE A 194 3.69 21.53 -23.91
N PRO A 195 3.21 22.02 -25.07
CA PRO A 195 1.81 22.37 -25.27
C PRO A 195 0.91 21.13 -25.22
N CYS A 196 -0.33 21.33 -24.80
CA CYS A 196 -1.35 20.29 -24.83
C CYS A 196 -2.03 20.29 -26.21
N LEU A 197 -1.51 19.52 -27.17
CA LEU A 197 -2.15 19.42 -28.50
C LEU A 197 -3.46 18.62 -28.48
N ILE A 198 -3.74 17.91 -27.39
CA ILE A 198 -4.86 16.96 -27.25
C ILE A 198 -5.69 17.38 -26.04
N PRO A 199 -7.03 17.33 -26.09
CA PRO A 199 -7.85 17.55 -24.91
C PRO A 199 -7.39 16.66 -23.74
N THR A 200 -7.11 17.29 -22.58
CA THR A 200 -6.45 16.66 -21.42
C THR A 200 -7.04 15.32 -20.98
N TYR A 201 -8.35 15.11 -21.22
CA TYR A 201 -9.05 13.88 -20.86
C TYR A 201 -8.82 12.69 -21.79
N LYS A 202 -8.28 12.92 -23.00
CA LYS A 202 -7.98 11.86 -23.97
C LYS A 202 -6.52 11.42 -23.94
N VAL A 203 -5.65 12.11 -23.19
CA VAL A 203 -4.23 11.80 -23.19
C VAL A 203 -3.97 10.47 -22.48
N PRO A 204 -3.42 9.45 -23.16
CA PRO A 204 -3.08 8.19 -22.52
C PRO A 204 -2.02 8.41 -21.43
N MET A 205 -2.19 7.79 -20.26
CA MET A 205 -1.20 7.87 -19.17
C MET A 205 0.20 7.39 -19.59
N LYS A 206 0.26 6.43 -20.53
CA LYS A 206 1.52 5.95 -21.13
C LYS A 206 2.23 7.09 -21.87
N HIS A 207 1.49 7.93 -22.59
CA HIS A 207 2.05 9.07 -23.33
C HIS A 207 2.65 10.11 -22.38
N ILE A 208 1.93 10.48 -21.30
CA ILE A 208 2.48 11.40 -20.27
C ILE A 208 3.79 10.82 -19.71
N ARG A 209 3.81 9.54 -19.33
CA ARG A 209 5.02 8.88 -18.81
C ARG A 209 6.19 8.97 -19.79
N THR A 210 5.98 8.65 -21.06
CA THR A 210 7.04 8.69 -22.08
C THR A 210 7.52 10.10 -22.36
N THR A 211 6.63 11.09 -22.37
CA THR A 211 6.97 12.50 -22.63
C THR A 211 7.84 13.11 -21.53
N ILE A 212 7.63 12.73 -20.26
CA ILE A 212 8.52 13.16 -19.17
C ILE A 212 9.84 12.38 -19.20
N GLY A 213 9.87 11.20 -19.82
CA GLY A 213 11.02 10.29 -19.75
C GLY A 213 11.11 9.56 -18.41
N TYR A 214 9.98 9.34 -17.74
CA TYR A 214 9.96 8.63 -16.46
C TYR A 214 9.97 7.11 -16.68
N ASP A 215 10.78 6.43 -15.89
CA ASP A 215 10.70 4.98 -15.73
C ASP A 215 9.41 4.60 -14.96
N GLN A 216 9.09 3.30 -14.91
CA GLN A 216 7.86 2.84 -14.24
C GLN A 216 7.85 3.18 -12.73
N ARG A 217 9.03 3.24 -12.10
CA ARG A 217 9.18 3.49 -10.67
C ARG A 217 8.94 4.96 -10.32
N LYS A 218 9.65 5.90 -10.96
CA LYS A 218 9.46 7.34 -10.79
C LYS A 218 8.04 7.75 -11.19
N TRP A 219 7.49 7.12 -12.22
CA TRP A 219 6.08 7.28 -12.60
C TRP A 219 5.10 6.87 -11.49
N ASN A 220 5.33 5.73 -10.83
CA ASN A 220 4.51 5.29 -9.71
C ASN A 220 4.64 6.25 -8.51
N ARG A 221 5.86 6.74 -8.21
CA ARG A 221 6.09 7.74 -7.16
C ARG A 221 5.33 9.05 -7.42
N LEU A 222 5.40 9.58 -8.64
CA LEU A 222 4.64 10.76 -9.07
C LEU A 222 3.13 10.56 -8.85
N ARG A 223 2.59 9.41 -9.27
CA ARG A 223 1.16 9.11 -9.08
C ARG A 223 0.79 9.01 -7.60
N THR A 224 1.63 8.43 -6.76
CA THR A 224 1.38 8.34 -5.32
C THR A 224 1.38 9.72 -4.69
N CYS A 225 2.40 10.54 -4.96
CA CYS A 225 2.48 11.91 -4.48
C CYS A 225 1.25 12.75 -4.89
N LEU A 226 0.79 12.62 -6.14
CA LEU A 226 -0.42 13.29 -6.61
C LEU A 226 -1.66 12.86 -5.82
N ARG A 227 -1.81 11.56 -5.53
CA ARG A 227 -2.94 11.03 -4.75
C ARG A 227 -2.93 11.53 -3.31
N GLU A 228 -1.75 11.53 -2.68
CA GLU A 228 -1.56 12.03 -1.32
C GLU A 228 -1.91 13.52 -1.25
N ASN A 229 -1.46 14.32 -2.21
CA ASN A 229 -1.78 15.75 -2.23
C ASN A 229 -3.29 16.01 -2.47
N ILE A 230 -3.97 15.21 -3.29
CA ILE A 230 -5.44 15.28 -3.44
C ILE A 230 -6.16 15.04 -2.12
N VAL A 231 -5.67 14.08 -1.34
CA VAL A 231 -6.18 13.72 -0.01
C VAL A 231 -5.93 14.88 0.97
N ILE A 232 -4.71 15.42 1.01
CA ILE A 232 -4.31 16.55 1.86
C ILE A 232 -5.14 17.80 1.54
N ALA A 233 -5.38 18.10 0.26
CA ALA A 233 -6.19 19.26 -0.16
C ALA A 233 -7.68 19.15 0.21
N ARG A 234 -8.14 17.99 0.70
CA ARG A 234 -9.54 17.73 1.10
C ARG A 234 -10.52 18.15 0.01
N LEU A 235 -10.33 17.63 -1.21
CA LEU A 235 -11.25 17.86 -2.32
C LEU A 235 -12.63 17.24 -1.99
N LYS A 236 -13.71 17.93 -2.36
CA LYS A 236 -15.08 17.49 -2.02
C LYS A 236 -15.49 16.33 -2.92
N TRP A 237 -15.56 15.13 -2.38
CA TRP A 237 -15.89 13.93 -3.16
C TRP A 237 -17.28 13.96 -3.81
N SER A 238 -18.26 14.63 -3.19
CA SER A 238 -19.61 14.77 -3.75
C SER A 238 -19.64 15.53 -5.07
N LEU A 239 -18.68 16.43 -5.29
CA LEU A 239 -18.63 17.26 -6.48
C LEU A 239 -17.95 16.54 -7.65
N HIS A 240 -18.40 16.85 -8.86
CA HIS A 240 -17.70 16.45 -10.07
C HIS A 240 -16.30 17.11 -10.10
N TRP A 241 -15.31 16.43 -10.68
CA TRP A 241 -13.91 16.90 -10.75
C TRP A 241 -13.79 18.35 -11.27
N ARG A 242 -14.60 18.73 -12.26
CA ARG A 242 -14.61 20.09 -12.85
C ARG A 242 -15.14 21.19 -11.92
N PHE A 243 -15.88 20.82 -10.88
CA PHE A 243 -16.48 21.76 -9.92
C PHE A 243 -15.70 21.83 -8.60
N GLN A 244 -14.49 21.28 -8.56
CA GLN A 244 -13.62 21.46 -7.41
C GLN A 244 -13.13 22.91 -7.35
N LYS A 245 -12.87 23.39 -6.13
CA LYS A 245 -12.32 24.73 -5.91
C LYS A 245 -10.96 24.87 -6.62
N PRO A 246 -10.78 25.85 -7.52
CA PRO A 246 -9.57 25.96 -8.32
C PRO A 246 -8.32 26.22 -7.46
N GLU A 247 -8.46 26.89 -6.32
CA GLU A 247 -7.35 27.18 -5.39
C GLU A 247 -6.79 25.89 -4.77
N LYS A 248 -7.68 24.97 -4.39
CA LYS A 248 -7.29 23.66 -3.86
C LYS A 248 -6.60 22.80 -4.91
N LEU A 249 -7.08 22.85 -6.15
CA LEU A 249 -6.44 22.13 -7.25
C LEU A 249 -5.05 22.67 -7.53
N ARG A 250 -4.91 24.00 -7.54
CA ARG A 250 -3.61 24.67 -7.69
C ARG A 250 -2.64 24.25 -6.59
N GLN A 251 -3.08 24.22 -5.33
CA GLN A 251 -2.27 23.75 -4.21
C GLN A 251 -1.76 22.30 -4.41
N VAL A 252 -2.61 21.40 -4.92
CA VAL A 252 -2.20 20.02 -5.25
C VAL A 252 -1.11 20.01 -6.30
N TYR A 253 -1.26 20.81 -7.35
CA TYR A 253 -0.32 20.83 -8.48
C TYR A 253 1.01 21.46 -8.11
N ASP A 254 0.99 22.59 -7.40
CA ASP A 254 2.19 23.26 -6.96
C ASP A 254 3.00 22.35 -6.00
N ALA A 255 2.32 21.62 -5.11
CA ALA A 255 2.98 20.63 -4.25
C ALA A 255 3.63 19.49 -5.05
N VAL A 256 2.95 18.98 -6.08
CA VAL A 256 3.51 17.93 -6.94
C VAL A 256 4.68 18.45 -7.77
N GLU A 257 4.60 19.67 -8.30
CA GLU A 257 5.70 20.31 -9.04
C GLU A 257 6.91 20.59 -8.16
N ASN A 258 6.71 20.89 -6.88
CA ASN A 258 7.82 21.05 -5.93
C ASN A 258 8.56 19.72 -5.68
N HIS A 259 7.86 18.59 -5.73
CA HIS A 259 8.47 17.26 -5.61
C HIS A 259 9.00 16.70 -6.94
N PHE A 260 8.41 17.11 -8.07
CA PHE A 260 8.70 16.63 -9.42
C PHE A 260 8.79 17.83 -10.38
N PRO A 261 9.89 18.60 -10.35
CA PRO A 261 10.03 19.84 -11.12
C PRO A 261 9.86 19.65 -12.63
N GLU A 262 10.13 18.46 -13.16
CA GLU A 262 9.94 18.11 -14.56
C GLU A 262 8.48 18.21 -15.01
N MET A 263 7.51 18.17 -14.07
CA MET A 263 6.10 18.43 -14.35
C MET A 263 5.84 19.88 -14.79
N ARG A 264 6.71 20.83 -14.44
CA ARG A 264 6.62 22.25 -14.87
C ARG A 264 6.81 22.41 -16.38
N ARG A 265 7.35 21.39 -17.07
CA ARG A 265 7.51 21.39 -18.54
C ARG A 265 6.18 21.43 -19.28
N PHE A 266 5.10 20.95 -18.65
CA PHE A 266 3.76 20.96 -19.25
C PHE A 266 3.07 22.29 -19.04
N ALA A 267 2.69 22.94 -20.15
CA ALA A 267 1.93 24.19 -20.10
C ALA A 267 0.65 24.02 -19.27
N GLU A 268 0.32 25.02 -18.45
CA GLU A 268 -0.91 25.03 -17.63
C GLU A 268 -1.12 23.79 -16.75
N GLN A 269 -0.05 23.07 -16.41
CA GLN A 269 -0.11 21.87 -15.57
C GLN A 269 -1.03 20.79 -16.17
N TRP A 270 -1.17 20.74 -17.50
CA TRP A 270 -2.16 19.91 -18.18
C TRP A 270 -1.97 18.42 -17.87
N ALA A 271 -0.73 17.96 -17.71
CA ALA A 271 -0.40 16.57 -17.38
C ALA A 271 -0.89 16.22 -15.96
N ALA A 272 -0.64 17.10 -14.99
CA ALA A 272 -1.12 16.90 -13.62
C ALA A 272 -2.67 16.89 -13.58
N LYS A 273 -3.33 17.79 -14.33
CA LYS A 273 -4.78 17.80 -14.50
C LYS A 273 -5.32 16.48 -15.07
N ALA A 274 -4.70 15.97 -16.13
CA ALA A 274 -5.08 14.70 -16.75
C ALA A 274 -4.93 13.51 -15.78
N MET A 275 -3.80 13.44 -15.05
CA MET A 275 -3.53 12.39 -14.07
C MET A 275 -4.53 12.43 -12.89
N THR A 276 -4.83 13.62 -12.36
CA THR A 276 -5.81 13.80 -11.29
C THR A 276 -7.19 13.35 -11.73
N LYS A 277 -7.61 13.74 -12.95
CA LYS A 277 -8.91 13.32 -13.49
C LYS A 277 -9.01 11.80 -13.60
N VAL A 278 -8.02 11.13 -14.19
CA VAL A 278 -8.03 9.67 -14.33
C VAL A 278 -8.12 8.97 -12.97
N PHE A 279 -7.39 9.48 -11.97
CA PHE A 279 -7.49 8.97 -10.61
C PHE A 279 -8.88 9.18 -10.00
N TRP A 280 -9.43 10.40 -10.11
CA TRP A 280 -10.76 10.74 -9.62
C TRP A 280 -11.85 9.85 -10.22
N ASP A 281 -11.86 9.71 -11.55
CA ASP A 281 -12.82 8.88 -12.28
C ASP A 281 -12.68 7.40 -11.90
N SER A 282 -11.46 6.92 -11.65
CA SER A 282 -11.22 5.57 -11.15
C SER A 282 -11.79 5.35 -9.75
N CYS A 283 -11.69 6.33 -8.85
CA CYS A 283 -12.26 6.25 -7.52
C CYS A 283 -13.80 6.31 -7.57
N LYS A 284 -14.38 7.17 -8.42
CA LYS A 284 -15.84 7.29 -8.62
C LYS A 284 -16.46 5.99 -9.12
N ARG A 285 -15.88 5.38 -10.16
CA ARG A 285 -16.35 4.09 -10.68
C ARG A 285 -16.32 2.96 -9.64
N ARG A 286 -15.39 3.03 -8.68
CA ARG A 286 -15.27 2.04 -7.61
C ARG A 286 -16.17 2.34 -6.41
N GLY A 287 -16.86 3.49 -6.38
CA GLY A 287 -17.60 3.95 -5.21
C GLY A 287 -16.72 4.18 -3.98
N ARG A 288 -15.41 4.42 -4.16
CA ARG A 288 -14.44 4.58 -3.06
C ARG A 288 -13.95 6.01 -2.98
N GLN A 289 -13.87 6.55 -1.77
CA GLN A 289 -13.24 7.85 -1.55
C GLN A 289 -11.71 7.71 -1.65
N PRO A 290 -10.98 8.76 -2.08
CA PRO A 290 -9.52 8.73 -2.16
C PRO A 290 -8.82 8.36 -0.85
N PHE A 291 -9.38 8.78 0.29
CA PHE A 291 -8.87 8.49 1.63
C PHE A 291 -8.89 6.98 1.96
N SER A 292 -9.89 6.23 1.50
CA SER A 292 -10.06 4.81 1.83
C SER A 292 -9.10 3.88 1.05
N LEU A 293 -8.13 4.44 0.32
CA LEU A 293 -7.08 3.68 -0.35
C LEU A 293 -5.76 3.67 0.43
N PHE A 294 -5.60 4.59 1.39
CA PHE A 294 -4.37 4.74 2.18
C PHE A 294 -4.50 4.13 3.56
N THR A 295 -5.69 4.21 4.14
CA THR A 295 -6.04 3.40 5.30
C THR A 295 -6.63 2.10 4.77
N ASP A 296 -5.80 1.05 4.69
CA ASP A 296 -6.27 -0.35 4.58
C ASP A 296 -6.88 -0.80 5.93
N GLU A 297 -7.54 0.13 6.62
CA GLU A 297 -8.55 -0.19 7.61
C GLU A 297 -9.71 -0.74 6.81
N SER A 298 -9.68 -2.06 6.67
CA SER A 298 -10.87 -2.90 6.64
C SER A 298 -11.79 -2.46 7.78
N ILE A 299 -12.51 -1.36 7.58
CA ILE A 299 -13.78 -1.12 8.23
C ILE A 299 -14.56 -2.36 7.82
N ASP A 300 -14.77 -3.26 8.79
CA ASP A 300 -15.81 -4.27 8.71
C ASP A 300 -17.09 -3.48 8.49
N SER A 301 -17.38 -3.21 7.22
CA SER A 301 -18.59 -2.51 6.81
C SER A 301 -19.70 -3.36 7.40
N PRO A 302 -20.47 -2.85 8.38
CA PRO A 302 -21.60 -3.61 8.90
C PRO A 302 -22.41 -3.97 7.67
N LYS A 303 -22.69 -5.26 7.50
CA LYS A 303 -23.52 -5.77 6.42
C LYS A 303 -24.77 -4.90 6.42
N SER A 304 -24.84 -3.97 5.47
CA SER A 304 -26.05 -3.21 5.22
C SER A 304 -26.96 -4.20 4.52
N THR A 305 -27.66 -4.98 5.33
CA THR A 305 -28.77 -5.82 4.94
C THR A 305 -29.95 -4.89 4.68
N LYS A 306 -29.82 -4.01 3.68
CA LYS A 306 -31.01 -3.47 3.02
C LYS A 306 -31.38 -4.51 1.96
N PRO A 307 -32.52 -5.21 2.11
CA PRO A 307 -32.99 -6.08 1.05
C PRO A 307 -33.19 -5.21 -0.18
N ILE A 308 -32.42 -5.50 -1.23
CA ILE A 308 -32.77 -5.05 -2.57
C ILE A 308 -34.13 -5.69 -2.84
N LYS A 309 -35.21 -4.90 -2.70
CA LYS A 309 -36.52 -5.24 -3.22
C LYS A 309 -36.31 -5.45 -4.71
N LYS A 310 -36.17 -6.72 -5.11
CA LYS A 310 -36.33 -7.14 -6.50
C LYS A 310 -37.79 -6.82 -6.85
N ASN A 311 -38.03 -5.64 -7.39
CA ASN A 311 -39.24 -5.40 -8.15
C ASN A 311 -39.23 -6.45 -9.27
N LYS A 312 -40.10 -7.46 -9.15
CA LYS A 312 -40.50 -8.33 -10.25
C LYS A 312 -41.08 -7.40 -11.31
N ALA A 313 -40.23 -6.95 -12.23
CA ALA A 313 -40.69 -6.42 -13.50
C ALA A 313 -41.30 -7.59 -14.24
N SER A 314 -42.62 -7.56 -14.33
CA SER A 314 -43.44 -8.35 -15.22
C SER A 314 -42.84 -8.36 -16.63
N GLY A 315 -42.93 -9.52 -17.26
CA GLY A 315 -42.36 -9.77 -18.57
C GLY A 315 -42.86 -8.79 -19.62
N ARG A 316 -41.90 -8.29 -20.42
CA ARG A 316 -42.15 -8.00 -21.82
C ARG A 316 -41.23 -8.88 -22.62
N GLY A 317 -41.81 -9.95 -23.17
CA GLY A 317 -41.15 -10.83 -24.11
C GLY A 317 -40.66 -10.02 -25.31
N ARG A 318 -39.35 -9.98 -25.52
CA ARG A 318 -38.78 -9.61 -26.81
C ARG A 318 -38.64 -10.89 -27.61
N GLY A 319 -39.66 -11.16 -28.42
CA GLY A 319 -39.60 -12.17 -29.46
C GLY A 319 -38.39 -11.91 -30.34
N ARG A 320 -37.52 -12.92 -30.46
CA ARG A 320 -36.48 -12.97 -31.47
C ARG A 320 -37.16 -13.20 -32.81
N PRO A 321 -36.99 -12.34 -33.84
CA PRO A 321 -37.48 -12.67 -35.16
C PRO A 321 -36.71 -13.88 -35.72
N PRO A 322 -37.39 -14.82 -36.40
CA PRO A 322 -36.76 -15.98 -36.99
C PRO A 322 -35.78 -15.54 -38.09
N LYS A 323 -34.62 -16.19 -38.11
CA LYS A 323 -33.62 -16.01 -39.17
C LYS A 323 -34.15 -16.65 -40.45
N ASN A 324 -34.58 -15.82 -41.40
CA ASN A 324 -34.82 -16.26 -42.78
C ASN A 324 -33.50 -16.74 -43.39
N LYS A 325 -33.37 -18.07 -43.54
CA LYS A 325 -32.37 -18.70 -44.40
C LYS A 325 -32.87 -18.62 -45.83
N HIS A 326 -32.52 -17.57 -46.56
CA HIS A 326 -32.59 -17.62 -48.02
C HIS A 326 -31.41 -18.46 -48.53
N ARG A 327 -31.71 -19.72 -48.84
CA ARG A 327 -30.99 -20.53 -49.83
C ARG A 327 -31.19 -19.83 -51.19
N ARG A 328 -30.14 -19.31 -51.80
CA ARG A 328 -30.10 -19.13 -53.25
C ARG A 328 -29.36 -20.34 -53.82
N ILE A 329 -30.16 -21.25 -54.38
CA ILE A 329 -29.80 -22.15 -55.46
C ILE A 329 -30.09 -21.37 -56.74
N LEU A 330 -29.20 -21.44 -57.72
CA LEU A 330 -29.34 -21.21 -59.17
C LEU A 330 -27.88 -21.36 -59.68
N ASP A 331 -27.46 -22.56 -60.05
CA ASP A 331 -27.67 -23.24 -61.35
C ASP A 331 -27.16 -22.43 -62.54
N SER A 332 -26.10 -22.98 -63.13
CA SER A 332 -25.73 -23.07 -64.54
C SER A 332 -26.53 -22.24 -65.56
N ILE A 333 -25.82 -21.41 -66.33
CA ILE A 333 -25.52 -21.55 -67.78
C ILE A 333 -24.25 -20.75 -68.06
#